data_AF-A0A9E1RXB7-F1
#
_entry.id   AF-A0A9E1RXB7-F1
#
_cell.length_a   1.000
_cell.length_b   1.000
_cell.length_c   1.000
_cell.angle_alpha   90.00
_cell.angle_beta   90.00
_cell.angle_gamma   90.00
#
_symmetry.space_group_name_H-M   'P 1'
#
loop_
_entity.id
_entity.type
_entity.pdbx_description
1 polymer ?
#
loop_
_entity_poly.entity_id
_entity_poly.type
_entity_poly.pdbx_seq_one_letter_code
_entity_poly.pdbx_strand_id
1 'polypeptide(L)'
;MALSFGVVYFLIAGVPPLPPLSVYDKLIYGVASALVLGFSLDFIRTPPFMRWLLFPLGCAALLYWLEHPGIETAGFWTLVGLGGLWLASIAALWRLEAEREAGINPVVMLMIAALGLAAVAMLGGATVIAFLSVALAAALFGFTVWNWPTNVFPYGATLLMGAGGTLFLLAWIAALHEPAVNLPALGILVLVFFGDMAAKHMHLGESRAAKAAAPIVLAAVCCVPVLGAVALAHFLNT
;
A
#
# COMPACT_ATOMS: atom_id res chain seq x y z
N MET A 1 0.86 -13.53 -5.48
CA MET A 1 0.55 -12.34 -4.66
C MET A 1 -0.96 -12.08 -4.55
N ALA A 2 -1.67 -11.82 -5.66
CA ALA A 2 -3.11 -11.57 -5.67
C ALA A 2 -3.94 -12.72 -5.07
N LEU A 3 -3.70 -13.94 -5.56
CA LEU A 3 -4.33 -15.17 -5.06
C LEU A 3 -4.00 -15.44 -3.60
N SER A 4 -2.73 -15.27 -3.20
CA SER A 4 -2.30 -15.46 -1.82
C SER A 4 -2.94 -14.43 -0.87
N PHE A 5 -3.05 -13.16 -1.29
CA PHE A 5 -3.76 -12.14 -0.51
C PHE A 5 -5.25 -12.45 -0.41
N GLY A 6 -5.89 -12.83 -1.53
CA GLY A 6 -7.29 -13.23 -1.55
C GLY A 6 -7.58 -14.42 -0.62
N VAL A 7 -6.72 -15.44 -0.63
CA VAL A 7 -6.85 -16.59 0.28
C VAL A 7 -6.71 -16.17 1.73
N VAL A 8 -5.71 -15.35 2.08
CA VAL A 8 -5.55 -14.88 3.46
C VAL A 8 -6.71 -13.98 3.89
N TYR A 9 -7.25 -13.15 2.99
CA TYR A 9 -8.47 -12.40 3.23
C TYR A 9 -9.64 -13.32 3.55
N PHE A 10 -9.90 -14.33 2.70
CA PHE A 10 -10.98 -15.30 2.91
C PHE A 10 -10.87 -16.01 4.25
N LEU A 11 -9.64 -16.28 4.72
CA LEU A 11 -9.38 -16.88 6.02
C LEU A 11 -9.63 -15.92 7.19
N ILE A 12 -9.44 -14.61 7.01
CA ILE A 12 -9.60 -13.59 8.07
C ILE A 12 -11.05 -13.12 8.19
N ALA A 13 -11.72 -12.83 7.07
CA ALA A 13 -13.01 -12.16 7.05
C ALA A 13 -14.15 -13.02 6.48
N GLY A 14 -13.87 -14.23 6.00
CA GLY A 14 -14.87 -15.15 5.48
C GLY A 14 -15.36 -14.81 4.07
N VAL A 15 -16.46 -15.46 3.65
CA VAL A 15 -17.11 -15.20 2.35
C VAL A 15 -17.99 -13.95 2.50
N PRO A 16 -17.73 -12.87 1.74
CA PRO A 16 -18.54 -11.66 1.84
C PRO A 16 -19.98 -11.93 1.38
N PRO A 17 -20.98 -11.38 2.08
CA PRO A 17 -22.37 -11.43 1.63
C PRO A 17 -22.58 -10.59 0.37
N LEU A 18 -23.48 -11.06 -0.49
CA LEU A 18 -24.02 -10.32 -1.63
C LEU A 18 -25.48 -9.97 -1.31
N PRO A 19 -25.84 -8.68 -1.10
CA PRO A 19 -25.04 -7.46 -1.23
C PRO A 19 -24.10 -7.19 -0.02
N PRO A 20 -23.02 -6.40 -0.20
CA PRO A 20 -22.09 -6.07 0.89
C PRO A 20 -22.79 -5.22 1.96
N LEU A 21 -22.68 -5.65 3.22
CA LEU A 21 -23.35 -5.00 4.35
C LEU A 21 -22.37 -4.15 5.17
N SER A 22 -21.07 -4.49 5.16
CA SER A 22 -20.03 -3.77 5.88
C SER A 22 -19.01 -3.10 4.95
N VAL A 23 -18.30 -2.10 5.48
CA VAL A 23 -17.17 -1.42 4.81
C VAL A 23 -16.05 -2.41 4.48
N TYR A 24 -15.82 -3.39 5.36
CA TYR A 24 -14.83 -4.44 5.13
C TYR A 24 -15.24 -5.41 4.01
N ASP A 25 -16.54 -5.68 3.81
CA ASP A 25 -17.00 -6.46 2.64
C ASP A 25 -16.70 -5.72 1.33
N LYS A 26 -16.95 -4.40 1.30
CA LYS A 26 -16.64 -3.54 0.16
C LYS A 26 -15.12 -3.50 -0.14
N LEU A 27 -14.27 -3.62 0.89
CA LEU A 27 -12.81 -3.67 0.76
C LEU A 27 -12.37 -4.80 -0.17
N ILE A 28 -12.96 -5.99 -0.06
CA ILE A 28 -12.64 -7.15 -0.92
C ILE A 28 -12.95 -6.85 -2.37
N TYR A 29 -14.16 -6.34 -2.62
CA TYR A 29 -14.58 -6.00 -3.97
C TYR A 29 -13.69 -4.89 -4.54
N GLY A 30 -13.23 -3.96 -3.70
CA GLY A 30 -12.21 -2.98 -4.04
C GLY A 30 -10.87 -3.60 -4.42
N VAL A 31 -10.34 -4.51 -3.60
CA VAL A 31 -9.08 -5.20 -3.89
C VAL A 31 -9.20 -6.09 -5.14
N ALA A 32 -10.29 -6.85 -5.26
CA ALA A 32 -10.54 -7.73 -6.38
C ALA A 32 -10.72 -6.92 -7.68
N SER A 33 -11.44 -5.79 -7.65
CA SER A 33 -11.56 -4.92 -8.82
C SER A 33 -10.24 -4.24 -9.18
N ALA A 34 -9.45 -3.78 -8.20
CA ALA A 34 -8.12 -3.22 -8.44
C ALA A 34 -7.16 -4.26 -9.06
N LEU A 35 -7.25 -5.53 -8.63
CA LEU A 35 -6.53 -6.64 -9.22
C LEU A 35 -6.98 -6.96 -10.64
N VAL A 36 -8.28 -7.04 -10.89
CA VAL A 36 -8.84 -7.29 -12.23
C VAL A 36 -8.49 -6.15 -13.18
N LEU A 37 -8.57 -4.89 -12.72
CA LEU A 37 -8.15 -3.72 -13.48
C LEU A 37 -6.65 -3.77 -13.78
N GLY A 38 -5.81 -4.01 -12.77
CA GLY A 38 -4.36 -4.13 -12.94
C GLY A 38 -3.97 -5.22 -13.93
N PHE A 39 -4.61 -6.40 -13.84
CA PHE A 39 -4.41 -7.51 -14.76
C PHE A 39 -4.85 -7.16 -16.19
N SER A 40 -6.02 -6.53 -16.33
CA SER A 40 -6.53 -6.11 -17.64
C SER A 40 -5.60 -5.08 -18.29
N LEU A 41 -5.05 -4.15 -17.51
CA LEU A 41 -4.12 -3.13 -17.99
C LEU A 41 -2.76 -3.70 -18.40
N ASP A 42 -2.29 -4.75 -17.73
CA ASP A 42 -1.11 -5.49 -18.15
C ASP A 42 -1.38 -6.32 -19.41
N PHE A 43 -2.57 -6.93 -19.53
CA PHE A 43 -2.97 -7.69 -20.72
C PHE A 43 -3.04 -6.80 -21.97
N ILE A 44 -3.62 -5.60 -21.84
CA ILE A 44 -3.79 -4.63 -22.95
C ILE A 44 -2.47 -3.87 -23.23
N ARG A 45 -1.40 -4.10 -22.44
CA ARG A 45 -0.13 -3.37 -22.53
C ARG A 45 -0.32 -1.86 -22.60
N THR A 46 -1.19 -1.36 -21.73
CA THR A 46 -1.59 0.05 -21.75
C THR A 46 -0.39 0.99 -21.56
N PRO A 47 -0.37 2.12 -22.29
CA PRO A 47 0.71 3.09 -22.18
C PRO A 47 0.74 3.69 -20.77
N PRO A 48 1.92 4.13 -20.28
CA PRO A 48 2.09 4.64 -18.93
C PRO A 48 1.04 5.70 -18.60
N PHE A 49 0.86 6.71 -19.47
CA PHE A 49 -0.12 7.79 -19.27
C PHE A 49 -1.54 7.33 -18.91
N MET A 50 -2.03 6.22 -19.48
CA MET A 50 -3.38 5.76 -19.21
C MET A 50 -3.51 5.16 -17.79
N ARG A 51 -2.43 4.55 -17.29
CA ARG A 51 -2.33 4.07 -15.91
C ARG A 51 -2.32 5.24 -14.91
N TRP A 52 -1.73 6.37 -15.31
CA TRP A 52 -1.69 7.60 -14.51
C TRP A 52 -3.06 8.24 -14.34
N LEU A 53 -3.95 8.10 -15.33
CA LEU A 53 -5.31 8.61 -15.27
C LEU A 53 -6.24 7.63 -14.52
N LEU A 54 -6.14 6.34 -14.85
CA LEU A 54 -7.03 5.30 -14.32
C LEU A 54 -6.84 5.04 -12.83
N PHE A 55 -5.64 5.24 -12.29
CA PHE A 55 -5.39 5.01 -10.86
C PHE A 55 -6.15 6.02 -9.96
N PRO A 56 -5.93 7.35 -10.07
CA PRO A 56 -6.64 8.31 -9.24
C PRO A 56 -8.15 8.26 -9.48
N LEU A 57 -8.59 7.99 -10.72
CA LEU A 57 -10.01 7.76 -11.02
C LEU A 57 -10.56 6.51 -10.36
N GLY A 58 -9.83 5.39 -10.41
CA GLY A 58 -10.23 4.13 -9.79
C GLY A 58 -10.29 4.23 -8.27
N CYS A 59 -9.31 4.89 -7.66
CA CYS A 59 -9.36 5.22 -6.24
C CYS A 59 -10.53 6.15 -5.93
N ALA A 60 -10.73 7.24 -6.68
CA ALA A 60 -11.85 8.15 -6.45
C ALA A 60 -13.21 7.44 -6.56
N ALA A 61 -13.38 6.56 -7.55
CA ALA A 61 -14.60 5.76 -7.73
C ALA A 61 -14.80 4.75 -6.59
N LEU A 62 -13.74 4.08 -6.15
CA LEU A 62 -13.80 3.14 -5.01
C LEU A 62 -14.10 3.87 -3.71
N LEU A 63 -13.47 5.01 -3.47
CA LEU A 63 -13.73 5.86 -2.31
C LEU A 63 -15.18 6.36 -2.34
N TYR A 64 -15.65 6.89 -3.46
CA TYR A 64 -17.05 7.29 -3.61
C TYR A 64 -18.02 6.15 -3.30
N TRP A 65 -17.71 4.92 -3.75
CA TRP A 65 -18.57 3.75 -3.51
C TRP A 65 -18.49 3.21 -2.08
N LEU A 66 -17.30 3.23 -1.47
CA LEU A 66 -17.09 2.86 -0.06
C LEU A 66 -17.86 3.82 0.86
N GLU A 67 -17.76 5.11 0.55
CA GLU A 67 -18.22 6.21 1.38
C GLU A 67 -19.65 6.68 1.10
N HIS A 68 -20.38 6.07 0.18
CA HIS A 68 -21.81 6.34 0.05
C HIS A 68 -22.55 5.47 1.09
N PRO A 69 -23.17 6.02 2.16
CA PRO A 69 -23.60 7.42 2.39
C PRO A 69 -22.89 8.21 3.54
N GLY A 70 -21.63 7.91 3.89
CA GLY A 70 -20.90 8.43 5.06
C GLY A 70 -20.12 9.77 4.93
N ILE A 71 -19.83 10.29 3.73
CA ILE A 71 -19.01 11.54 3.58
C ILE A 71 -19.70 12.80 4.13
N GLU A 72 -21.01 12.80 4.30
CA GLU A 72 -21.78 14.02 4.63
C GLU A 72 -21.53 14.53 6.06
N THR A 73 -20.92 13.72 6.94
CA THR A 73 -20.70 14.06 8.35
C THR A 73 -19.24 14.35 8.71
N ALA A 74 -18.30 14.28 7.74
CA ALA A 74 -16.88 14.49 8.03
C ALA A 74 -16.54 15.98 8.23
N GLY A 75 -15.84 16.31 9.32
CA GLY A 75 -15.38 17.67 9.59
C GLY A 75 -14.40 18.18 8.54
N PHE A 76 -14.37 19.51 8.32
CA PHE A 76 -13.51 20.15 7.31
C PHE A 76 -12.03 19.74 7.42
N TRP A 77 -11.48 19.67 8.63
CA TRP A 77 -10.09 19.25 8.86
C TRP A 77 -9.83 17.79 8.48
N THR A 78 -10.81 16.90 8.69
CA THR A 78 -10.74 15.50 8.26
C THR A 78 -10.74 15.41 6.73
N LEU A 79 -11.58 16.19 6.05
CA LEU A 79 -11.59 16.25 4.58
C LEU A 79 -10.27 16.78 4.02
N VAL A 80 -9.66 17.79 4.64
CA VAL A 80 -8.33 18.29 4.26
C VAL A 80 -7.26 17.21 4.47
N GLY A 81 -7.29 16.52 5.61
CA GLY A 81 -6.36 15.42 5.91
C GLY A 81 -6.48 14.26 4.93
N LEU A 82 -7.70 13.87 4.59
CA LEU A 82 -8.01 12.83 3.61
C LEU A 82 -7.59 13.24 2.19
N GLY A 83 -7.87 14.49 1.80
CA GLY A 83 -7.37 15.06 0.54
C GLY A 83 -5.85 15.05 0.47
N GLY A 84 -5.17 15.39 1.58
CA GLY A 84 -3.72 15.28 1.71
C GLY A 84 -3.23 13.84 1.56
N LEU A 85 -3.85 12.88 2.23
CA LEU A 85 -3.53 11.45 2.12
C LEU A 85 -3.74 10.94 0.69
N TRP A 86 -4.79 11.39 0.01
CA TRP A 86 -5.05 11.04 -1.39
C TRP A 86 -3.95 11.55 -2.32
N LEU A 87 -3.58 12.82 -2.21
CA LEU A 87 -2.48 13.40 -3.00
C LEU A 87 -1.14 12.72 -2.68
N ALA A 88 -0.89 12.41 -1.42
CA ALA A 88 0.31 11.71 -0.97
C ALA A 88 0.36 10.27 -1.52
N SER A 89 -0.79 9.61 -1.63
CA SER A 89 -0.93 8.28 -2.23
C SER A 89 -0.62 8.31 -3.74
N ILE A 90 -1.13 9.33 -4.45
CA ILE A 90 -0.81 9.54 -5.87
C ILE A 90 0.69 9.76 -6.05
N ALA A 91 1.30 10.61 -5.23
CA ALA A 91 2.73 10.88 -5.29
C ALA A 91 3.57 9.60 -5.04
N ALA A 92 3.19 8.81 -4.02
CA ALA A 92 3.83 7.52 -3.73
C ALA A 92 3.76 6.54 -4.91
N LEU A 93 2.64 6.49 -5.61
CA LEU A 93 2.47 5.60 -6.77
C LEU A 93 3.22 6.06 -8.00
N TRP A 94 3.24 7.37 -8.26
CA TRP A 94 4.10 7.92 -9.31
C TRP A 94 5.55 7.59 -9.05
N ARG A 95 5.97 7.61 -7.78
CA ARG A 95 7.31 7.20 -7.40
C ARG A 95 7.56 5.72 -7.64
N LEU A 96 6.62 4.86 -7.26
CA LEU A 96 6.71 3.41 -7.49
C LEU A 96 6.72 3.05 -8.98
N GLU A 97 5.96 3.75 -9.83
CA GLU A 97 6.00 3.53 -11.29
C GLU A 97 7.31 4.05 -11.89
N ALA A 98 7.87 5.16 -11.39
CA ALA A 98 9.17 5.66 -11.83
C ALA A 98 10.32 4.69 -11.49
N GLU A 99 10.23 4.00 -10.35
CA GLU A 99 11.20 2.99 -9.92
C GLU A 99 10.87 1.58 -10.42
N ARG A 100 9.94 1.44 -11.38
CA ARG A 100 9.52 0.14 -11.95
C ARG A 100 10.66 -0.67 -12.56
N GLU A 101 11.65 0.01 -13.13
CA GLU A 101 12.84 -0.62 -13.71
C GLU A 101 13.92 -0.96 -12.67
N ALA A 102 13.78 -0.48 -11.44
CA ALA A 102 14.71 -0.74 -10.33
C ALA A 102 14.52 -2.14 -9.69
N GLY A 103 13.81 -3.05 -10.35
CA GLY A 103 13.65 -4.43 -9.93
C GLY A 103 12.71 -4.63 -8.74
N ILE A 104 13.18 -5.27 -7.68
CA ILE A 104 12.36 -5.57 -6.49
C ILE A 104 12.22 -4.39 -5.51
N ASN A 105 12.95 -3.29 -5.71
CA ASN A 105 12.91 -2.11 -4.84
C ASN A 105 11.49 -1.59 -4.53
N PRO A 106 10.61 -1.34 -5.52
CA PRO A 106 9.23 -0.88 -5.24
C PRO A 106 8.41 -1.91 -4.44
N VAL A 107 8.68 -3.21 -4.62
CA VAL A 107 8.02 -4.28 -3.85
C VAL A 107 8.46 -4.23 -2.38
N VAL A 108 9.75 -4.01 -2.13
CA VAL A 108 10.29 -3.86 -0.77
C VAL A 108 9.68 -2.64 -0.07
N MET A 109 9.56 -1.51 -0.76
CA MET A 109 8.90 -0.33 -0.21
C MET A 109 7.44 -0.61 0.18
N LEU A 110 6.68 -1.25 -0.72
CA LEU A 110 5.29 -1.64 -0.45
C LEU A 110 5.19 -2.60 0.72
N MET A 111 6.12 -3.55 0.84
CA MET A 111 6.17 -4.52 1.93
C MET A 111 6.42 -3.84 3.28
N ILE A 112 7.41 -2.95 3.35
CA ILE A 112 7.73 -2.20 4.57
C ILE A 112 6.61 -1.23 4.93
N ALA A 113 6.01 -0.56 3.95
CA ALA A 113 4.86 0.31 4.18
C ALA A 113 3.64 -0.48 4.69
N ALA A 114 3.40 -1.69 4.18
CA ALA A 114 2.35 -2.58 4.68
C ALA A 114 2.61 -3.02 6.13
N LEU A 115 3.86 -3.35 6.49
CA LEU A 115 4.22 -3.64 7.89
C LEU A 115 4.04 -2.42 8.80
N GLY A 116 4.42 -1.24 8.32
CA GLY A 116 4.22 0.01 9.06
C GLY A 116 2.75 0.33 9.28
N LEU A 117 1.92 0.17 8.25
CA LEU A 117 0.47 0.31 8.37
C LEU A 117 -0.10 -0.70 9.37
N ALA A 118 0.36 -1.95 9.35
CA ALA A 118 -0.07 -2.96 10.31
C ALA A 118 0.24 -2.54 11.76
N ALA A 119 1.46 -2.06 12.02
CA ALA A 119 1.87 -1.62 13.35
C ALA A 119 1.05 -0.41 13.84
N VAL A 120 0.84 0.58 12.97
CA VAL A 120 0.01 1.76 13.28
C VAL A 120 -1.45 1.34 13.52
N ALA A 121 -1.99 0.45 12.70
CA ALA A 121 -3.35 -0.07 12.85
C ALA A 121 -3.52 -0.87 14.16
N MET A 122 -2.54 -1.69 14.57
CA MET A 122 -2.57 -2.38 15.86
C MET A 122 -2.62 -1.40 17.03
N LEU A 123 -1.81 -0.34 16.99
CA LEU A 123 -1.82 0.71 18.03
C LEU A 123 -3.14 1.49 18.07
N GLY A 124 -3.80 1.64 16.92
CA GLY A 124 -5.14 2.23 16.81
C GLY A 124 -6.29 1.27 17.11
N GLY A 125 -6.04 0.02 17.51
CA GLY A 125 -7.09 -0.97 17.78
C GLY A 125 -7.77 -1.56 16.53
N ALA A 126 -7.35 -1.16 15.33
CA ALA A 126 -7.88 -1.61 14.04
C ALA A 126 -7.31 -2.98 13.63
N THR A 127 -7.64 -4.01 14.42
CA THR A 127 -7.07 -5.37 14.29
C THR A 127 -7.27 -6.01 12.92
N VAL A 128 -8.45 -5.83 12.31
CA VAL A 128 -8.75 -6.35 10.97
C VAL A 128 -7.82 -5.73 9.93
N ILE A 129 -7.64 -4.41 9.97
CA ILE A 129 -6.75 -3.68 9.05
C ILE A 129 -5.31 -4.16 9.27
N ALA A 130 -4.89 -4.29 10.53
CA ALA A 130 -3.57 -4.81 10.84
C ALA A 130 -3.31 -6.20 10.22
N PHE A 131 -4.24 -7.14 10.39
CA PHE A 131 -4.09 -8.48 9.83
C PHE A 131 -4.07 -8.49 8.29
N LEU A 132 -4.89 -7.66 7.65
CA LEU A 132 -4.88 -7.49 6.20
C LEU A 132 -3.57 -6.85 5.72
N SER A 133 -3.02 -5.87 6.44
CA SER A 133 -1.74 -5.26 6.13
C SER A 133 -0.57 -6.24 6.31
N VAL A 134 -0.59 -7.09 7.35
CA VAL A 134 0.39 -8.18 7.52
C VAL A 134 0.26 -9.21 6.40
N ALA A 135 -0.96 -9.58 6.01
CA ALA A 135 -1.22 -10.48 4.89
C ALA A 135 -0.65 -9.94 3.57
N LEU A 136 -0.83 -8.65 3.32
CA LEU A 136 -0.25 -7.96 2.18
C LEU A 136 1.28 -7.99 2.22
N ALA A 137 1.87 -7.65 3.37
CA ALA A 137 3.32 -7.70 3.57
C ALA A 137 3.88 -9.11 3.35
N ALA A 138 3.23 -10.15 3.87
CA ALA A 138 3.64 -11.54 3.69
C ALA A 138 3.57 -11.97 2.21
N ALA A 139 2.52 -11.56 1.50
CA ALA A 139 2.38 -11.83 0.07
C ALA A 139 3.47 -11.12 -0.77
N LEU A 140 3.84 -9.89 -0.39
CA LEU A 140 4.93 -9.13 -1.01
C LEU A 140 6.31 -9.70 -0.67
N PHE A 141 6.49 -10.19 0.56
CA PHE A 141 7.71 -10.87 0.98
C PHE A 141 7.94 -12.15 0.16
N GLY A 142 6.91 -13.00 0.02
CA GLY A 142 6.99 -14.20 -0.82
C GLY A 142 7.32 -13.88 -2.28
N PHE A 143 6.75 -12.80 -2.82
CA PHE A 143 7.10 -12.32 -4.16
C PHE A 143 8.55 -11.83 -4.25
N THR A 144 9.02 -11.08 -3.25
CA THR A 144 10.40 -10.58 -3.17
C THR A 144 11.40 -11.72 -3.11
N VAL A 145 11.19 -12.71 -2.23
CA VAL A 145 12.07 -13.88 -2.09
C VAL A 145 12.16 -14.67 -3.39
N TRP A 146 11.04 -14.82 -4.11
CA TRP A 146 11.02 -15.55 -5.38
C TRP A 146 11.73 -14.80 -6.53
N ASN A 147 11.74 -13.46 -6.48
CA ASN A 147 12.40 -12.61 -7.49
C ASN A 147 13.83 -12.20 -7.09
N TRP A 148 14.31 -12.69 -5.94
CA TRP A 148 15.66 -12.43 -5.46
C TRP A 148 16.59 -13.58 -5.84
N PRO A 149 17.85 -13.34 -6.27
CA PRO A 149 18.48 -12.04 -6.56
C PRO A 149 18.31 -11.62 -8.04
N THR A 150 17.70 -12.47 -8.85
CA THR A 150 17.44 -12.25 -10.28
C THR A 150 15.96 -12.02 -10.48
N ASN A 151 15.58 -10.84 -10.99
CA ASN A 151 14.18 -10.53 -11.32
C ASN A 151 13.64 -11.49 -12.38
N VAL A 152 12.96 -12.54 -11.94
CA VAL A 152 12.36 -13.54 -12.83
C VAL A 152 11.06 -12.99 -13.42
N PHE A 153 10.29 -12.24 -12.63
CA PHE A 153 9.01 -11.66 -13.01
C PHE A 153 9.09 -10.13 -13.09
N PRO A 154 8.57 -9.53 -14.17
CA PRO A 154 8.55 -8.08 -14.31
C PRO A 154 7.56 -7.44 -13.33
N TYR A 155 7.96 -6.30 -12.77
CA TYR A 155 7.05 -5.41 -12.07
C TYR A 155 6.08 -4.79 -13.09
N GLY A 156 4.79 -5.10 -12.97
CA GLY A 156 3.72 -4.66 -13.89
C GLY A 156 2.66 -3.80 -13.18
N ALA A 157 1.69 -3.29 -13.95
CA ALA A 157 0.58 -2.53 -13.40
C ALA A 157 -0.28 -3.38 -12.45
N THR A 158 -0.31 -4.69 -12.61
CA THR A 158 -1.00 -5.60 -11.70
C THR A 158 -0.43 -5.52 -10.28
N LEU A 159 0.89 -5.41 -10.14
CA LEU A 159 1.52 -5.33 -8.83
C LEU A 159 1.38 -3.92 -8.25
N LEU A 160 1.56 -2.88 -9.07
CA LEU A 160 1.33 -1.50 -8.64
C LEU A 160 -0.12 -1.26 -8.21
N MET A 161 -1.09 -1.64 -9.04
CA MET A 161 -2.51 -1.42 -8.76
C MET A 161 -3.06 -2.40 -7.72
N GLY A 162 -2.64 -3.66 -7.78
CA GLY A 162 -3.05 -4.66 -6.80
C GLY A 162 -2.46 -4.35 -5.42
N ALA A 163 -1.14 -4.37 -5.28
CA ALA A 163 -0.48 -4.18 -3.99
C ALA A 163 -0.57 -2.74 -3.48
N GLY A 164 -0.20 -1.77 -4.34
CA GLY A 164 -0.26 -0.36 -3.99
C GLY A 164 -1.69 0.08 -3.72
N GLY A 165 -2.62 -0.22 -4.62
CA GLY A 165 -4.04 0.09 -4.42
C GLY A 165 -4.62 -0.52 -3.14
N THR A 166 -4.30 -1.78 -2.84
CA THR A 166 -4.72 -2.42 -1.58
C THR A 166 -4.16 -1.71 -0.36
N LEU A 167 -2.87 -1.37 -0.36
CA LEU A 167 -2.24 -0.65 0.74
C LEU A 167 -2.89 0.72 0.98
N PHE A 168 -3.13 1.49 -0.08
CA PHE A 168 -3.76 2.81 0.03
C PHE A 168 -5.21 2.71 0.50
N LEU A 169 -5.95 1.71 0.01
CA LEU A 169 -7.33 1.50 0.40
C LEU A 169 -7.44 1.08 1.87
N LEU A 170 -6.51 0.24 2.35
CA LEU A 170 -6.39 -0.08 3.78
C LEU A 170 -6.05 1.15 4.62
N ALA A 171 -5.09 1.98 4.18
CA ALA A 171 -4.71 3.21 4.87
C ALA A 171 -5.86 4.23 4.91
N TRP A 172 -6.64 4.33 3.84
CA TRP A 172 -7.81 5.20 3.77
C TRP A 172 -8.90 4.75 4.74
N ILE A 173 -9.24 3.46 4.72
CA ILE A 173 -10.28 2.92 5.61
C ILE A 173 -9.84 3.08 7.07
N ALA A 174 -8.56 2.88 7.38
CA ALA A 174 -8.01 3.15 8.70
C ALA A 174 -8.16 4.63 9.08
N ALA A 175 -7.83 5.56 8.18
CA ALA A 175 -7.95 7.00 8.45
C ALA A 175 -9.39 7.47 8.69
N LEU A 176 -10.37 6.85 8.03
CA LEU A 176 -11.75 7.33 8.04
C LEU A 176 -12.63 6.63 9.09
N HIS A 177 -12.44 5.32 9.28
CA HIS A 177 -13.32 4.52 10.13
C HIS A 177 -12.73 4.24 11.52
N GLU A 178 -11.43 4.47 11.70
CA GLU A 178 -10.74 4.15 12.97
C GLU A 178 -10.20 5.44 13.59
N PRO A 179 -10.94 6.08 14.52
CA PRO A 179 -10.57 7.39 15.07
C PRO A 179 -9.25 7.36 15.86
N ALA A 180 -8.84 6.18 16.32
CA ALA A 180 -7.56 5.97 17.01
C ALA A 180 -6.37 5.77 16.04
N VAL A 181 -6.61 5.75 14.72
CA VAL A 181 -5.54 5.77 13.71
C VAL A 181 -5.31 7.22 13.27
N ASN A 182 -4.16 7.75 13.65
CA ASN A 182 -3.82 9.14 13.44
C ASN A 182 -3.35 9.41 11.99
N LEU A 183 -4.04 10.33 11.30
CA LEU A 183 -3.67 10.85 9.97
C LEU A 183 -2.19 11.29 9.86
N PRO A 184 -1.61 11.99 10.85
CA PRO A 184 -0.17 12.33 10.82
C PRO A 184 0.76 11.11 10.75
N ALA A 185 0.44 10.01 11.43
CA ALA A 185 1.24 8.79 11.39
C ALA A 185 1.19 8.15 9.99
N LEU A 186 0.02 8.13 9.35
CA LEU A 186 -0.12 7.69 7.96
C LEU A 186 0.65 8.61 7.00
N GLY A 187 0.67 9.92 7.25
CA GLY A 187 1.48 10.87 6.50
C GLY A 187 2.97 10.56 6.55
N ILE A 188 3.50 10.17 7.72
CA ILE A 188 4.91 9.74 7.86
C ILE A 188 5.18 8.45 7.10
N LEU A 189 4.22 7.50 7.05
CA LEU A 189 4.40 6.25 6.28
C LEU A 189 4.61 6.51 4.78
N VAL A 190 4.09 7.61 4.24
CA VAL A 190 4.34 7.97 2.83
C VAL A 190 5.84 8.20 2.55
N LEU A 191 6.61 8.62 3.56
CA LEU A 191 8.06 8.82 3.41
C LEU A 191 8.81 7.52 3.09
N VAL A 192 8.22 6.34 3.35
CA VAL A 192 8.77 5.03 2.95
C VAL A 192 9.05 4.99 1.44
N PHE A 193 8.17 5.58 0.63
CA PHE A 193 8.29 5.57 -0.84
C PHE A 193 9.41 6.48 -1.36
N PHE A 194 9.97 7.33 -0.51
CA PHE A 194 11.13 8.17 -0.81
C PHE A 194 12.44 7.58 -0.26
N GLY A 195 12.39 6.39 0.35
CA GLY A 195 13.55 5.73 0.93
C GLY A 195 14.65 5.39 -0.08
N ASP A 196 14.32 5.25 -1.37
CA ASP A 196 15.33 5.00 -2.40
C ASP A 196 16.29 6.17 -2.59
N MET A 197 15.81 7.41 -2.40
CA MET A 197 16.68 8.59 -2.49
C MET A 197 17.78 8.52 -1.44
N ALA A 198 17.45 8.12 -0.21
CA ALA A 198 18.43 7.92 0.85
C ALA A 198 19.32 6.68 0.59
N ALA A 199 18.75 5.57 0.12
CA ALA A 199 19.51 4.35 -0.16
C ALA A 199 20.54 4.54 -1.30
N LYS A 200 20.23 5.36 -2.32
CA LYS A 200 21.14 5.67 -3.43
C LYS A 200 22.43 6.37 -2.99
N HIS A 201 22.39 7.12 -1.88
CA HIS A 201 23.59 7.78 -1.33
C HIS A 201 24.54 6.84 -0.60
N MET A 202 24.13 5.60 -0.31
CA MET A 202 24.97 4.63 0.42
C MET A 202 25.99 3.88 -0.46
N HIS A 203 26.14 4.26 -1.74
CA HIS A 203 27.13 3.77 -2.71
C HIS A 203 27.58 2.31 -2.51
N LEU A 204 26.69 1.35 -2.76
CA LEU A 204 26.99 -0.07 -2.53
C LEU A 204 28.00 -0.67 -3.54
N GLY A 205 28.45 0.08 -4.55
CA GLY A 205 29.34 -0.41 -5.61
C GLY A 205 28.62 -1.31 -6.63
N GLU A 206 29.31 -1.71 -7.70
CA GLU A 206 28.69 -2.43 -8.83
C GLU A 206 28.73 -3.97 -8.72
N SER A 207 29.27 -4.50 -7.62
CA SER A 207 29.46 -5.95 -7.46
C SER A 207 28.15 -6.73 -7.40
N ARG A 208 28.17 -8.04 -7.75
CA ARG A 208 26.99 -8.92 -7.60
C ARG A 208 26.50 -9.00 -6.14
N ALA A 209 27.42 -8.95 -5.18
CA ALA A 209 27.09 -8.90 -3.76
C ALA A 209 26.39 -7.59 -3.37
N ALA A 210 26.82 -6.46 -3.95
CA ALA A 210 26.17 -5.17 -3.76
C ALA A 210 24.74 -5.12 -4.32
N LYS A 211 24.53 -5.71 -5.50
CA LYS A 211 23.19 -5.82 -6.12
C LYS A 211 22.24 -6.69 -5.28
N ALA A 212 22.77 -7.74 -4.64
CA ALA A 212 22.00 -8.54 -3.68
C ALA A 212 21.73 -7.75 -2.38
N ALA A 213 22.69 -6.98 -1.86
CA ALA A 213 22.52 -6.23 -0.62
C ALA A 213 21.59 -5.00 -0.74
N ALA A 214 21.46 -4.41 -1.93
CA ALA A 214 20.69 -3.20 -2.18
C ALA A 214 19.24 -3.20 -1.60
N PRO A 215 18.40 -4.21 -1.86
CA PRO A 215 17.07 -4.33 -1.26
C PRO A 215 17.07 -4.49 0.28
N ILE A 216 18.08 -5.10 0.90
CA ILE A 216 18.20 -5.14 2.38
C ILE A 216 18.48 -3.75 2.93
N VAL A 217 19.40 -3.01 2.30
CA VAL A 217 19.73 -1.64 2.70
C VAL A 217 18.52 -0.73 2.52
N LEU A 218 17.80 -0.87 1.40
CA LEU A 218 16.54 -0.16 1.18
C LEU A 218 15.51 -0.48 2.27
N ALA A 219 15.33 -1.76 2.61
CA ALA A 219 14.42 -2.15 3.68
C ALA A 219 14.80 -1.49 5.02
N ALA A 220 16.09 -1.49 5.37
CA ALA A 220 16.59 -0.84 6.59
C ALA A 220 16.34 0.67 6.59
N VAL A 221 16.56 1.36 5.46
CA VAL A 221 16.28 2.78 5.32
C VAL A 221 14.78 3.07 5.42
N CYS A 222 13.94 2.25 4.79
CA CYS A 222 12.49 2.34 4.86
C CYS A 222 11.93 2.05 6.27
N CYS A 223 12.65 1.32 7.13
CA CYS A 223 12.24 1.13 8.52
C CYS A 223 12.28 2.43 9.33
N VAL A 224 13.12 3.41 8.98
CA VAL A 224 13.23 4.69 9.71
C VAL A 224 11.90 5.46 9.74
N PRO A 225 11.25 5.77 8.59
CA PRO A 225 9.95 6.42 8.62
C PRO A 225 8.86 5.55 9.25
N VAL A 226 8.93 4.21 9.14
CA VAL A 226 7.98 3.32 9.83
C VAL A 226 8.09 3.46 11.34
N LEU A 227 9.29 3.44 11.90
CA LEU A 227 9.51 3.63 13.33
C LEU A 227 9.05 5.02 13.79
N GLY A 228 9.27 6.05 12.97
CA GLY A 228 8.74 7.40 13.23
C GLY A 228 7.22 7.45 13.26
N ALA A 229 6.55 6.78 12.32
CA ALA A 229 5.09 6.70 12.27
C ALA A 229 4.51 5.94 13.48
N VAL A 230 5.14 4.83 13.85
CA VAL A 230 4.73 4.01 15.01
C VAL A 230 4.96 4.76 16.31
N ALA A 231 6.09 5.44 16.48
CA ALA A 231 6.36 6.28 17.64
C ALA A 231 5.33 7.40 17.76
N LEU A 232 5.03 8.10 16.66
CA LEU A 232 4.01 9.15 16.66
C LEU A 232 2.62 8.60 16.98
N ALA A 233 2.25 7.46 16.40
CA ALA A 233 0.97 6.80 16.70
C ALA A 233 0.87 6.42 18.18
N HIS A 234 1.96 5.94 18.78
CA HIS A 234 2.01 5.63 20.21
C HIS A 234 1.84 6.89 21.06
N PHE A 235 2.59 7.97 20.78
CA PHE A 235 2.49 9.23 21.53
C PHE A 235 1.13 9.92 21.43
N LEU A 236 0.42 9.75 20.30
CA LEU A 236 -0.90 10.36 20.12
C LEU A 236 -2.04 9.51 20.73
N ASN A 237 -1.80 8.24 21.03
CA ASN A 237 -2.77 7.33 21.63
C ASN A 237 -2.61 7.18 23.16
N THR A 238 -1.54 7.75 23.74
CA THR A 238 -1.31 7.88 25.19
C THR A 238 -1.84 9.20 25.72
#